data_AF-A0A2I0NSR1-F1
#
_entry.id   AF-A0A2I0NSR1-F1
#
_cell.length_a   1.000
_cell.length_b   1.000
_cell.length_c   1.000
_cell.angle_alpha   90.00
_cell.angle_beta   90.00
_cell.angle_gamma   90.00
#
_symmetry.space_group_name_H-M   'P 1'
#
loop_
_entity.id
_entity.type
_entity.pdbx_description
1 polymer ?
#
loop_
_entity_poly.entity_id
_entity_poly.type
_entity_poly.pdbx_seq_one_letter_code
_entity_poly.pdbx_strand_id
1 'polypeptide(L)'
;MNKNEIEIRKDVADALRTGAPVVALESTIIAHGMPYPQNMETALAVEDIVRQAGAIPATIAIRDGKMKVGLTRDEIEWIAKDSSVLKASDRDIPFILARKLSAATTVSASLAIASAVGINVFVTGGIGGVGPDGYQTLDISSDLIAL
;
A
#
# COMPACT_ATOMS: atom_id res chain seq x y z
N MET A 1 -15.78 -3.07 2.63
CA MET A 1 -15.16 -1.73 2.56
C MET A 1 -16.02 -0.83 1.70
N ASN A 2 -16.29 0.41 2.13
CA ASN A 2 -17.12 1.34 1.35
C ASN A 2 -16.29 1.97 0.22
N LYS A 3 -16.65 1.72 -1.04
CA LYS A 3 -15.88 2.21 -2.20
C LYS A 3 -15.80 3.74 -2.26
N ASN A 4 -16.76 4.45 -1.66
CA ASN A 4 -16.79 5.90 -1.63
C ASN A 4 -15.65 6.52 -0.80
N GLU A 5 -14.93 5.72 0.00
CA GLU A 5 -13.80 6.17 0.81
C GLU A 5 -12.44 5.90 0.14
N ILE A 6 -12.44 5.39 -1.09
CA ILE A 6 -11.24 5.09 -1.87
C ILE A 6 -11.09 6.10 -3.01
N GLU A 7 -10.02 6.89 -2.96
CA GLU A 7 -9.60 7.79 -4.02
C GLU A 7 -8.63 7.06 -4.95
N ILE A 8 -9.04 6.85 -6.19
CA ILE A 8 -8.23 6.16 -7.20
C ILE A 8 -7.64 7.21 -8.14
N ARG A 9 -6.32 7.18 -8.36
CA ARG A 9 -5.65 8.05 -9.35
C ARG A 9 -6.25 7.83 -10.73
N LYS A 10 -6.42 8.91 -11.50
CA LYS A 10 -7.18 8.89 -12.75
C LYS A 10 -6.70 7.81 -13.75
N ASP A 11 -5.40 7.69 -13.94
CA ASP A 11 -4.77 6.69 -14.82
C ASP A 11 -5.02 5.25 -14.34
N VAL A 12 -5.01 5.01 -13.04
CA VAL A 12 -5.36 3.71 -12.44
C VAL A 12 -6.83 3.40 -12.66
N ALA A 13 -7.73 4.37 -12.41
CA ALA A 13 -9.16 4.19 -12.64
C ALA A 13 -9.48 3.92 -14.12
N ASP A 14 -8.82 4.65 -15.03
CA ASP A 14 -8.95 4.44 -16.47
C ASP A 14 -8.44 3.06 -16.89
N ALA A 15 -7.30 2.60 -16.35
CA ALA A 15 -6.75 1.28 -16.61
C ALA A 15 -7.68 0.16 -16.13
N LEU A 16 -8.24 0.29 -14.92
CA LEU A 16 -9.22 -0.67 -14.39
C LEU A 16 -10.47 -0.74 -15.25
N ARG A 17 -10.95 0.39 -15.77
CA ARG A 17 -12.13 0.45 -16.65
C ARG A 17 -11.88 -0.18 -18.02
N THR A 18 -10.68 -0.03 -18.57
CA THR A 18 -10.32 -0.56 -19.91
C THR A 18 -9.75 -1.97 -19.87
N GLY A 19 -9.53 -2.54 -18.68
CA GLY A 19 -8.90 -3.85 -18.52
C GLY A 19 -7.39 -3.83 -18.75
N ALA A 20 -6.76 -2.65 -18.72
CA ALA A 20 -5.30 -2.54 -18.79
C ALA A 20 -4.66 -3.04 -17.47
N PRO A 21 -3.44 -3.61 -17.53
CA PRO A 21 -2.80 -4.19 -16.36
C PRO A 21 -2.43 -3.12 -15.32
N VAL A 22 -2.83 -3.37 -14.08
CA VAL A 22 -2.51 -2.55 -12.91
C VAL A 22 -1.78 -3.41 -11.88
N VAL A 23 -0.70 -2.88 -11.30
CA VAL A 23 0.06 -3.53 -10.23
C VAL A 23 -0.02 -2.68 -8.97
N ALA A 24 -0.58 -3.24 -7.90
CA ALA A 24 -0.61 -2.60 -6.59
C ALA A 24 0.76 -2.72 -5.89
N LEU A 25 1.14 -1.68 -5.17
CA LEU A 25 2.39 -1.59 -4.40
C LEU A 25 2.07 -1.10 -2.97
N GLU A 26 2.74 -1.67 -1.96
CA GLU A 26 2.56 -1.20 -0.58
C GLU A 26 3.38 0.05 -0.25
N SER A 27 3.04 0.71 0.87
CA SER A 27 3.76 1.90 1.36
C SER A 27 4.54 1.68 2.66
N THR A 28 4.35 0.56 3.37
CA THR A 28 5.10 0.27 4.61
C THR A 28 6.61 0.21 4.35
N ILE A 29 7.05 -0.41 3.25
CA ILE A 29 8.46 -0.42 2.86
C ILE A 29 9.05 0.99 2.70
N ILE A 30 8.21 1.97 2.32
CA ILE A 30 8.61 3.37 2.12
C ILE A 30 8.76 4.08 3.48
N ALA A 31 7.76 4.01 4.34
CA ALA A 31 7.76 4.74 5.63
C ALA A 31 8.61 4.06 6.72
N HIS A 32 8.66 2.72 6.73
CA HIS A 32 9.16 1.94 7.85
C HIS A 32 10.18 0.86 7.46
N GLY A 33 10.36 0.59 6.17
CA GLY A 33 11.27 -0.47 5.69
C GLY A 33 12.64 0.02 5.26
N MET A 34 12.78 1.29 4.86
CA MET A 34 14.01 1.84 4.29
C MET A 34 14.28 3.26 4.81
N PRO A 35 15.56 3.67 4.95
CA PRO A 35 15.90 5.05 5.31
C PRO A 35 15.67 6.01 4.13
N TYR A 36 15.49 7.30 4.45
CA TYR A 36 15.52 8.38 3.45
C TYR A 36 16.96 8.72 3.05
N PRO A 37 17.26 8.96 1.75
CA PRO A 37 16.35 9.04 0.60
C PRO A 37 16.07 7.72 -0.12
N GLN A 38 16.69 6.61 0.30
CA GLN A 38 16.61 5.32 -0.39
C GLN A 38 15.18 4.79 -0.52
N ASN A 39 14.33 5.05 0.48
CA ASN A 39 12.91 4.71 0.44
C ASN A 39 12.17 5.34 -0.74
N MET A 40 12.35 6.64 -0.96
CA MET A 40 11.75 7.40 -2.05
C MET A 40 12.31 6.96 -3.40
N GLU A 41 13.64 6.85 -3.50
CA GLU A 41 14.32 6.41 -4.72
C GLU A 41 13.83 5.02 -5.15
N THR A 42 13.73 4.09 -4.19
CA THR A 42 13.25 2.73 -4.44
C THR A 42 11.79 2.73 -4.86
N ALA A 43 10.92 3.48 -4.17
CA ALA A 43 9.50 3.56 -4.52
C ALA A 43 9.30 4.05 -5.97
N LEU A 44 9.99 5.13 -6.36
CA LEU A 44 9.91 5.67 -7.71
C LEU A 44 10.50 4.72 -8.75
N ALA A 45 11.65 4.10 -8.47
CA ALA A 45 12.27 3.13 -9.36
C ALA A 45 11.37 1.90 -9.61
N VAL A 46 10.69 1.40 -8.57
CA VAL A 46 9.74 0.29 -8.70
C VAL A 46 8.52 0.70 -9.54
N GLU A 47 7.96 1.90 -9.33
CA GLU A 47 6.89 2.38 -10.20
C GLU A 47 7.33 2.46 -11.66
N ASP A 48 8.56 2.91 -11.94
CA ASP A 48 9.10 2.99 -13.29
C ASP A 48 9.33 1.62 -13.93
N ILE A 49 9.78 0.62 -13.16
CA ILE A 49 9.90 -0.77 -13.63
C ILE A 49 8.51 -1.30 -14.05
N VAL A 50 7.47 -1.05 -13.25
CA VAL A 50 6.09 -1.45 -13.60
C VAL A 50 5.63 -0.77 -14.89
N ARG A 51 5.90 0.53 -15.05
CA ARG A 51 5.60 1.27 -16.29
C ARG A 51 6.33 0.72 -17.51
N GLN A 52 7.62 0.40 -17.36
CA GLN A 52 8.45 -0.18 -18.44
C GLN A 52 7.95 -1.57 -18.85
N ALA A 53 7.35 -2.32 -17.93
CA ALA A 53 6.69 -3.59 -18.22
C ALA A 53 5.30 -3.44 -18.88
N GLY A 54 4.83 -2.22 -19.11
CA GLY A 54 3.55 -1.93 -19.76
C GLY A 54 2.34 -1.94 -18.82
N ALA A 55 2.56 -1.90 -17.50
CA ALA A 55 1.51 -1.84 -16.50
C ALA A 55 1.45 -0.47 -15.79
N ILE A 56 0.31 -0.17 -15.16
CA ILE A 56 0.13 1.04 -14.36
C ILE A 56 0.42 0.73 -12.89
N PRO A 57 1.41 1.39 -12.25
CA PRO A 57 1.68 1.23 -10.83
C PRO A 57 0.63 1.97 -9.99
N ALA A 58 0.17 1.29 -8.94
CA ALA A 58 -0.80 1.79 -7.99
C ALA A 58 -0.26 1.62 -6.56
N THR A 59 0.64 2.52 -6.14
CA THR A 59 1.07 2.59 -4.73
C THR A 59 -0.11 2.95 -3.83
N ILE A 60 -0.29 2.22 -2.73
CA ILE A 60 -1.45 2.34 -1.83
C ILE A 60 -1.02 2.91 -0.48
N ALA A 61 -1.78 3.87 0.04
CA ALA A 61 -1.64 4.39 1.39
C ALA A 61 -2.95 4.99 1.90
N ILE A 62 -2.98 5.44 3.15
CA ILE A 62 -4.08 6.24 3.71
C ILE A 62 -3.54 7.62 4.04
N ARG A 63 -4.21 8.67 3.57
CA ARG A 63 -3.86 10.07 3.86
C ARG A 63 -5.08 10.81 4.36
N ASP A 64 -4.98 11.40 5.55
CA ASP A 64 -6.04 12.19 6.18
C ASP A 64 -7.40 11.48 6.23
N GLY A 65 -7.38 10.17 6.50
CA GLY A 65 -8.58 9.32 6.52
C GLY A 65 -9.15 8.94 5.15
N LYS A 66 -8.39 9.11 4.06
CA LYS A 66 -8.77 8.65 2.72
C LYS A 66 -7.83 7.57 2.24
N MET A 67 -8.38 6.43 1.83
CA MET A 67 -7.60 5.40 1.15
C MET A 67 -7.25 5.90 -0.24
N LYS A 68 -5.98 5.82 -0.62
CA LYS A 68 -5.49 6.26 -1.92
C LYS A 68 -4.92 5.07 -2.69
N VAL A 69 -5.30 4.96 -3.96
CA VAL A 69 -4.79 3.93 -4.88
C VAL A 69 -4.13 4.64 -6.06
N GLY A 70 -2.81 4.54 -6.14
CA GLY A 70 -1.98 5.34 -7.05
C GLY A 70 -1.60 6.66 -6.39
N LEU A 71 -0.50 6.68 -5.65
CA LEU A 71 0.03 7.91 -5.07
C LEU A 71 0.65 8.82 -6.11
N THR A 72 0.60 10.13 -5.91
CA THR A 72 1.43 11.07 -6.69
C THR A 72 2.88 11.03 -6.20
N ARG A 73 3.80 11.62 -6.97
CA ARG A 73 5.20 11.79 -6.54
C ARG A 73 5.30 12.53 -5.20
N ASP A 74 4.52 13.59 -5.03
CA ASP A 74 4.50 14.39 -3.80
C ASP A 74 3.95 13.58 -2.61
N GLU A 75 3.01 12.66 -2.86
CA GLU A 75 2.50 11.75 -1.84
C GLU A 75 3.52 10.67 -1.46
N ILE A 76 4.27 10.15 -2.43
CA ILE A 76 5.40 9.24 -2.16
C ILE A 76 6.47 9.96 -1.34
N GLU A 77 6.81 11.20 -1.70
CA GLU A 77 7.78 12.01 -0.96
C GLU A 77 7.30 12.31 0.47
N TRP A 78 6.02 12.60 0.64
CA TRP A 78 5.40 12.78 1.95
C TRP A 78 5.56 11.53 2.82
N ILE A 79 5.20 10.35 2.32
CA ILE A 79 5.36 9.08 3.07
C ILE A 79 6.83 8.81 3.39
N ALA A 80 7.74 9.14 2.48
CA ALA A 80 9.16 8.90 2.65
C ALA A 80 9.83 9.78 3.73
N LYS A 81 9.26 10.94 4.04
CA LYS A 81 9.85 11.93 4.96
C LYS A 81 9.11 12.07 6.28
N ASP A 82 7.82 11.82 6.32
CA ASP A 82 6.98 12.11 7.47
C ASP A 82 7.01 10.97 8.50
N SER A 83 7.77 11.20 9.58
CA SER A 83 7.88 10.27 10.71
C SER A 83 6.58 10.05 11.50
N SER A 84 5.53 10.84 11.26
CA SER A 84 4.23 10.69 11.92
C SER A 84 3.30 9.70 11.20
N VAL A 85 3.66 9.24 10.00
CA VAL A 85 2.90 8.25 9.24
C VAL A 85 2.86 6.95 10.04
N LEU A 86 1.64 6.47 10.31
CA LEU A 86 1.43 5.23 11.05
C LEU A 86 1.69 4.01 10.14
N LYS A 87 2.06 2.88 10.75
CA LYS A 87 2.03 1.57 10.08
C LYS A 87 0.65 0.94 10.28
N ALA A 88 0.01 0.50 9.21
CA ALA A 88 -1.36 -0.02 9.25
C ALA A 88 -1.52 -1.39 8.59
N SER A 89 -2.01 -2.35 9.37
CA SER A 89 -2.64 -3.58 8.88
C SER A 89 -4.10 -3.34 8.51
N ASP A 90 -4.69 -4.31 7.81
CA ASP A 90 -6.13 -4.37 7.50
C ASP A 90 -7.07 -4.03 8.68
N ARG A 91 -6.80 -4.56 9.88
CA ARG A 91 -7.58 -4.29 11.10
C ARG A 91 -7.51 -2.84 11.56
N ASP A 92 -6.46 -2.11 11.19
CA ASP A 92 -6.22 -0.74 11.64
C ASP A 92 -6.97 0.27 10.75
N ILE A 93 -7.35 -0.13 9.52
CA ILE A 93 -8.02 0.73 8.53
C ILE A 93 -9.23 1.46 9.14
N PRO A 94 -10.21 0.81 9.79
CA PRO A 94 -11.39 1.52 10.30
C PRO A 94 -11.06 2.63 11.30
N PHE A 95 -10.06 2.41 12.17
CA PHE A 95 -9.62 3.40 13.15
C PHE A 95 -8.95 4.59 12.46
N ILE A 96 -8.07 4.34 11.50
CA ILE A 96 -7.35 5.38 10.75
C ILE A 96 -8.34 6.27 9.98
N LEU A 97 -9.33 5.65 9.31
CA LEU A 97 -10.38 6.39 8.60
C LEU A 97 -11.23 7.24 9.54
N ALA A 98 -11.72 6.64 10.63
CA ALA A 98 -12.56 7.34 11.61
C ALA A 98 -11.85 8.53 12.28
N ARG A 99 -10.53 8.40 12.51
CA ARG A 99 -9.70 9.45 13.12
C ARG A 99 -9.08 10.42 12.13
N LYS A 100 -9.30 10.23 10.82
CA LYS A 100 -8.68 11.01 9.76
C LYS A 100 -7.15 11.05 9.86
N LEU A 101 -6.56 9.91 10.20
CA LEU A 101 -5.12 9.75 10.33
C LEU A 101 -4.50 9.34 8.99
N SER A 102 -3.19 9.40 8.95
CA SER A 102 -2.38 9.02 7.80
C SER A 102 -1.54 7.79 8.13
N ALA A 103 -1.46 6.85 7.20
CA ALA A 103 -0.77 5.60 7.40
C ALA A 103 -0.21 5.01 6.11
N ALA A 104 0.98 4.42 6.25
CA ALA A 104 1.54 3.48 5.32
C ALA A 104 0.89 2.12 5.55
N THR A 105 0.48 1.48 4.45
CA THR A 105 -0.24 0.21 4.47
C THR A 105 0.73 -0.96 4.33
N THR A 106 0.56 -2.00 5.15
CA THR A 106 1.29 -3.27 5.03
C THR A 106 0.77 -4.06 3.84
N VAL A 107 1.30 -5.26 3.61
CA VAL A 107 0.77 -6.22 2.63
C VAL A 107 -0.72 -6.49 2.86
N SER A 108 -1.13 -6.91 4.06
CA SER A 108 -2.55 -7.16 4.40
C SER A 108 -3.47 -5.98 4.11
N ALA A 109 -3.11 -4.76 4.55
CA ALA A 109 -3.92 -3.57 4.27
C ALA A 109 -3.96 -3.23 2.77
N SER A 110 -2.81 -3.34 2.09
CA SER A 110 -2.70 -3.06 0.65
C SER A 110 -3.55 -4.03 -0.16
N LEU A 111 -3.52 -5.32 0.17
CA LEU A 111 -4.34 -6.36 -0.48
C LEU A 111 -5.83 -6.10 -0.28
N ALA A 112 -6.26 -5.74 0.93
CA ALA A 112 -7.65 -5.39 1.21
C ALA A 112 -8.13 -4.23 0.33
N ILE A 113 -7.32 -3.18 0.20
CA ILE A 113 -7.63 -1.99 -0.62
C ILE A 113 -7.59 -2.31 -2.11
N ALA A 114 -6.55 -3.00 -2.58
CA ALA A 114 -6.38 -3.42 -3.97
C ALA A 114 -7.54 -4.31 -4.44
N SER A 115 -7.91 -5.31 -3.64
CA SER A 115 -9.03 -6.22 -3.92
C SER A 115 -10.36 -5.46 -4.01
N ALA A 116 -10.59 -4.50 -3.11
CA ALA A 116 -11.82 -3.70 -3.13
C ALA A 116 -11.98 -2.86 -4.41
N VAL A 117 -10.89 -2.47 -5.07
CA VAL A 117 -10.92 -1.74 -6.35
C VAL A 117 -10.74 -2.63 -7.58
N GLY A 118 -10.53 -3.94 -7.41
CA GLY A 118 -10.39 -4.90 -8.50
C GLY A 118 -8.99 -5.01 -9.09
N ILE A 119 -7.95 -4.65 -8.34
CA ILE A 119 -6.55 -4.94 -8.72
C ILE A 119 -6.20 -6.35 -8.23
N ASN A 120 -5.80 -7.22 -9.17
CA ASN A 120 -5.53 -8.64 -8.89
C ASN A 120 -4.03 -9.00 -8.84
N VAL A 121 -3.15 -8.02 -9.00
CA VAL A 121 -1.69 -8.20 -8.94
C VAL A 121 -1.11 -7.22 -7.95
N PHE A 122 -0.34 -7.72 -7.00
CA PHE A 122 0.32 -6.95 -5.96
C PHE A 122 1.78 -7.37 -5.85
N VAL A 123 2.68 -6.40 -5.70
CA VAL A 123 4.13 -6.63 -5.54
C VAL A 123 4.62 -5.98 -4.26
N THR A 124 5.46 -6.70 -3.53
CA THR A 124 6.17 -6.24 -2.33
C THR A 124 7.58 -6.84 -2.31
N GLY A 125 8.43 -6.39 -1.38
CA GLY A 125 9.74 -6.99 -1.13
C GLY A 125 9.65 -8.36 -0.44
N GLY A 126 8.74 -8.50 0.54
CA GLY A 126 8.50 -9.73 1.26
C GLY A 126 7.23 -9.64 2.10
N ILE A 127 6.56 -10.78 2.27
CA ILE A 127 5.36 -10.86 3.13
C ILE A 127 5.76 -11.06 4.60
N GLY A 128 4.93 -10.62 5.52
CA GLY A 128 5.01 -11.08 6.91
C GLY A 128 4.66 -12.56 7.02
N GLY A 129 5.12 -13.19 8.10
CA GLY A 129 4.93 -14.61 8.34
C GLY A 129 4.77 -14.93 9.82
N VAL A 130 5.10 -16.17 10.19
CA VAL A 130 5.20 -16.60 11.58
C VAL A 130 6.57 -16.16 12.12
N GLY A 131 6.58 -15.45 13.25
CA GLY A 131 7.83 -15.07 13.91
C GLY A 131 8.66 -16.30 14.33
N PRO A 132 9.96 -16.17 14.58
CA PRO A 132 10.83 -17.30 14.94
C PRO A 132 10.29 -18.16 16.10
N ASP A 133 9.69 -17.51 17.10
CA ASP A 133 9.07 -18.16 18.27
C ASP A 133 7.52 -18.22 18.19
N GLY A 134 6.95 -17.99 17.00
CA GLY A 134 5.50 -17.87 16.80
C GLY A 134 4.70 -19.13 17.16
N TYR A 135 5.35 -20.30 17.19
CA TYR A 135 4.74 -21.53 17.68
C TYR A 135 4.43 -21.50 19.20
N GLN A 136 5.08 -20.61 19.96
CA GLN A 136 4.80 -20.38 21.38
C GLN A 136 4.00 -19.10 21.61
N THR A 137 4.40 -18.01 20.95
CA THR A 137 3.86 -16.66 21.21
C THR A 137 2.60 -16.34 20.43
N LEU A 138 2.31 -17.12 19.38
CA LEU A 138 1.30 -16.80 18.36
C LEU A 138 1.54 -15.45 17.68
N ASP A 139 2.81 -15.00 17.60
CA ASP A 139 3.21 -13.89 16.74
C ASP A 139 3.15 -14.31 15.27
N ILE A 140 1.98 -14.09 14.67
CA ILE A 140 1.64 -14.49 13.31
C ILE A 140 1.13 -13.25 12.58
N SER A 141 1.78 -12.90 11.47
CA SER A 141 1.38 -11.76 10.63
C SER A 141 -0.04 -11.93 10.08
N SER A 142 -0.80 -10.83 10.09
CA SER A 142 -2.09 -10.70 9.42
C SER A 142 -2.00 -10.92 7.91
N ASP A 143 -0.82 -10.73 7.32
CA ASP A 143 -0.59 -10.97 5.88
C ASP A 143 -0.97 -12.40 5.49
N LEU A 144 -0.73 -13.40 6.34
CA LEU A 144 -1.06 -14.79 6.03
C LEU A 144 -2.57 -15.05 5.93
N ILE A 145 -3.39 -14.25 6.60
CA ILE A 145 -4.86 -14.34 6.55
C ILE A 145 -5.41 -13.58 5.33
N ALA A 146 -4.65 -12.62 4.79
CA ALA A 146 -5.05 -11.77 3.69
C ALA A 146 -4.75 -12.35 2.29
N LEU A 147 -3.92 -13.40 2.21
CA LEU A 147 -3.59 -14.14 0.98
C LEU A 147 -4.73 -15.07 0.54
#